data_AF-A0A8T2JII6-F1
#
_entry.id   AF-A0A8T2JII6-F1
#
_cell.length_a   1.000
_cell.length_b   1.000
_cell.length_c   1.000
_cell.angle_alpha   90.00
_cell.angle_beta   90.00
_cell.angle_gamma   90.00
#
_symmetry.space_group_name_H-M   'P 1'
#
loop_
_entity.id
_entity.type
_entity.pdbx_description
1 polymer ?
#
loop_
_entity_poly.entity_id
_entity_poly.type
_entity_poly.pdbx_seq_one_letter_code
_entity_poly.pdbx_strand_id
1 'polypeptide(L)'
;MRMRIVFKVRWDLSEDQWRSMTLDNVSALLIFTIQHVGCDRILGSDTKEDKCRVCGGDGSTCETIEGIFNQSLPEGGYEEVVWIPKGSVHIDIRQLNLSLNYLALKAKEGSDYYINGRFPPDTPQKFNIAGTIFHYKRPQEEPESLEALGPTNATLVVMVAVREELLGVRYKFNAPINRVSLGGYVWYHGPWTKCSAICAGGVQWQQILCKKNSDGSTVPDDMCDGNTKILEKQRPCNTEPCPPEWAIGAWSECSRSCNSGVRTRSVICQRRVSPTEEKSLDDYLCPQPRPSMLEPCKTDACPPEWVALDWSECTPSCGPGFRHRVVQCKISNEDTTLPYSHCGANDKPATSMRCTLQRCPPARWVTGEWGECSANCGLGQQRRSVQCLSHIGQPSSECTDTLRPSAMLQCENKCIAGPSDSPDGKVYLFSPNR
;
A
#
# COMPACT_ATOMS: atom_id res chain seq x y z
N MET A 1 -46.98 30.47 -34.09
CA MET A 1 -48.33 30.18 -34.63
C MET A 1 -48.24 30.01 -36.14
N ARG A 2 -48.46 28.80 -36.68
CA ARG A 2 -48.77 28.64 -38.12
C ARG A 2 -50.28 28.80 -38.25
N MET A 3 -50.69 29.97 -38.72
CA MET A 3 -52.09 30.31 -38.98
C MET A 3 -52.58 29.41 -40.14
N ARG A 4 -53.44 28.43 -39.85
CA ARG A 4 -54.16 27.70 -40.89
C ARG A 4 -55.39 28.54 -41.25
N ILE A 5 -55.32 29.20 -42.40
CA ILE A 5 -56.43 29.99 -42.94
C ILE A 5 -57.40 28.99 -43.57
N VAL A 6 -58.62 28.92 -43.04
CA VAL A 6 -59.71 28.13 -43.62
C VAL A 6 -60.71 29.10 -44.24
N PHE A 7 -60.88 29.04 -45.56
CA PHE A 7 -61.81 29.90 -46.28
C PHE A 7 -63.22 29.29 -46.22
N LYS A 8 -64.18 30.02 -45.65
CA LYS A 8 -65.61 29.67 -45.72
C LYS A 8 -66.26 30.54 -46.81
N VAL A 9 -66.67 29.93 -47.91
CA VAL A 9 -67.44 30.62 -48.97
C VAL A 9 -68.92 30.54 -48.58
N ARG A 10 -69.58 31.70 -48.44
CA ARG A 10 -71.03 31.80 -48.24
C ARG A 10 -71.63 32.51 -49.45
N TRP A 11 -72.52 31.84 -50.16
CA TRP A 11 -73.32 32.44 -51.24
C TRP A 11 -74.58 33.01 -50.59
N ASP A 12 -74.71 34.33 -50.52
CA ASP A 12 -75.88 35.01 -49.92
C ASP A 12 -76.61 35.83 -51.00
N LEU A 13 -77.18 35.13 -51.99
CA LEU A 13 -78.09 35.74 -52.97
C LEU A 13 -79.38 34.90 -53.05
N SER A 14 -80.52 35.55 -52.87
CA SER A 14 -81.86 34.96 -53.06
C SER A 14 -82.17 34.79 -54.56
N GLU A 15 -82.94 33.75 -54.92
CA GLU A 15 -83.32 33.43 -56.31
C GLU A 15 -83.90 34.60 -57.12
N ASP A 16 -84.53 35.57 -56.47
CA ASP A 16 -85.16 36.74 -57.13
C ASP A 16 -84.17 37.77 -57.72
N GLN A 17 -82.88 37.72 -57.36
CA GLN A 17 -81.87 38.65 -57.91
C GLN A 17 -81.20 38.18 -59.21
N TRP A 18 -81.46 36.95 -59.67
CA TRP A 18 -80.83 36.40 -60.88
C TRP A 18 -81.48 36.87 -62.19
N ARG A 19 -82.73 37.34 -62.18
CA ARG A 19 -83.49 37.65 -63.41
C ARG A 19 -83.21 39.02 -64.04
N SER A 20 -82.40 39.89 -63.43
CA SER A 20 -82.24 41.28 -63.90
C SER A 20 -80.81 41.74 -64.22
N MET A 21 -79.83 40.84 -64.37
CA MET A 21 -78.42 41.27 -64.58
C MET A 21 -77.94 41.01 -66.01
N THR A 22 -77.75 42.09 -66.76
CA THR A 22 -77.01 42.14 -68.03
C THR A 22 -75.49 42.24 -67.78
N LEU A 23 -74.71 41.74 -68.74
CA LEU A 23 -73.30 41.32 -68.66
C LEU A 23 -72.22 42.42 -68.52
N ASP A 24 -72.55 43.64 -68.08
CA ASP A 24 -71.63 44.79 -68.22
C ASP A 24 -71.09 45.42 -66.92
N ASN A 25 -71.31 44.83 -65.73
CA ASN A 25 -70.55 45.23 -64.53
C ASN A 25 -70.71 44.21 -63.40
N VAL A 26 -69.73 43.31 -63.23
CA VAL A 26 -69.67 42.41 -62.07
C VAL A 26 -68.46 42.77 -61.22
N SER A 27 -68.66 43.68 -60.27
CA SER A 27 -67.82 43.76 -59.07
C SER A 27 -68.49 42.89 -58.00
N ALA A 28 -68.24 41.58 -58.04
CA ALA A 28 -68.66 40.70 -56.96
C ALA A 28 -67.77 40.98 -55.73
N LEU A 29 -68.33 41.64 -54.71
CA LEU A 29 -67.63 41.87 -53.45
C LEU A 29 -67.62 40.56 -52.65
N LEU A 30 -66.55 39.77 -52.76
CA LEU A 30 -66.29 38.64 -51.88
C LEU A 30 -65.91 39.17 -50.49
N ILE A 31 -66.87 39.16 -49.56
CA ILE A 31 -66.61 39.49 -48.15
C ILE A 31 -65.95 38.27 -47.50
N PHE A 32 -64.62 38.30 -47.40
CA PHE A 32 -63.87 37.33 -46.60
C PHE A 32 -63.86 37.77 -45.14
N THR A 33 -64.49 36.99 -44.26
CA THR A 33 -64.33 37.17 -42.81
C THR A 33 -63.21 36.26 -42.30
N ILE A 34 -62.14 36.83 -41.77
CA ILE A 34 -61.06 36.08 -41.12
C ILE A 34 -61.56 35.70 -39.72
N GLN A 35 -61.87 34.43 -39.51
CA GLN A 35 -62.17 33.89 -38.19
C GLN A 35 -60.98 33.09 -37.69
N HIS A 36 -60.62 33.28 -36.41
CA HIS A 36 -59.58 32.48 -35.77
C HIS A 36 -60.12 31.08 -35.43
N VAL A 37 -59.24 30.13 -35.17
CA VAL A 37 -59.60 28.76 -34.77
C VAL A 37 -59.11 28.55 -33.34
N GLY A 38 -60.03 28.17 -32.46
CA GLY A 38 -59.72 27.82 -31.08
C GLY A 38 -58.89 26.53 -31.01
N CYS A 39 -58.29 26.26 -29.84
CA CYS A 39 -57.50 25.03 -29.64
C CYS A 39 -58.36 23.75 -29.75
N ASP A 40 -59.68 23.88 -29.59
CA ASP A 40 -60.72 22.87 -29.74
C ASP A 40 -61.00 22.50 -31.21
N ARG A 41 -60.28 23.16 -32.13
CA ARG A 41 -60.42 23.03 -33.60
C ARG A 41 -61.75 23.57 -34.12
N ILE A 42 -62.41 24.45 -33.38
CA ILE A 42 -63.67 25.09 -33.78
C ILE A 42 -63.38 26.49 -34.35
N LEU A 43 -63.95 26.77 -35.53
CA LEU A 43 -63.81 28.05 -36.21
C LEU A 43 -64.65 29.12 -35.50
N GLY A 44 -64.02 30.23 -35.09
CA GLY A 44 -64.62 31.29 -34.29
C GLY A 44 -64.63 31.04 -32.77
N SER A 45 -64.01 29.96 -32.28
CA SER A 45 -63.91 29.66 -30.85
C SER A 45 -62.74 30.39 -30.20
N ASP A 46 -63.03 31.18 -29.16
CA ASP A 46 -62.01 31.90 -28.36
C ASP A 46 -61.25 31.00 -27.38
N THR A 47 -61.51 29.68 -27.39
CA THR A 47 -60.90 28.71 -26.47
C THR A 47 -59.39 28.59 -26.74
N LYS A 48 -58.57 28.78 -25.70
CA LYS A 48 -57.10 28.76 -25.77
C LYS A 48 -56.51 27.61 -24.96
N GLU A 49 -55.30 27.20 -25.34
CA GLU A 49 -54.46 26.34 -24.52
C GLU A 49 -54.11 27.07 -23.21
N ASP A 50 -54.15 26.35 -22.09
CA ASP A 50 -53.59 26.82 -20.82
C ASP A 50 -52.06 26.72 -20.80
N LYS A 51 -51.43 27.06 -19.67
CA LYS A 51 -49.97 26.95 -19.50
C LYS A 51 -49.45 25.50 -19.61
N CYS A 52 -50.32 24.50 -19.55
CA CYS A 52 -50.00 23.08 -19.65
C CYS A 52 -50.26 22.52 -21.06
N ARG A 53 -50.62 23.39 -22.02
CA ARG A 53 -51.10 23.04 -23.36
C ARG A 53 -52.35 22.17 -23.36
N VAL A 54 -53.18 22.27 -22.32
CA VAL A 54 -54.51 21.67 -22.28
C VAL A 54 -55.52 22.69 -22.80
N CYS A 55 -56.30 22.29 -23.81
CA CYS A 55 -57.29 23.17 -24.41
C CYS A 55 -58.46 23.42 -23.45
N GLY A 56 -58.75 24.68 -23.13
CA GLY A 56 -59.76 25.04 -22.12
C GLY A 56 -59.38 24.61 -20.70
N GLY A 57 -58.11 24.28 -20.46
CA GLY A 57 -57.61 23.92 -19.14
C GLY A 57 -57.51 25.12 -18.20
N ASP A 58 -57.37 24.82 -16.91
CA ASP A 58 -57.22 25.81 -15.83
C ASP A 58 -55.75 25.99 -15.40
N GLY A 59 -54.81 25.31 -16.04
CA GLY A 59 -53.39 25.31 -15.70
C GLY A 59 -53.03 24.43 -14.49
N SER A 60 -53.94 23.60 -13.98
CA SER A 60 -53.69 22.76 -12.79
C SER A 60 -53.00 21.43 -13.09
N THR A 61 -52.84 21.04 -14.35
CA THR A 61 -52.29 19.73 -14.74
C THR A 61 -50.76 19.70 -14.82
N CYS A 62 -50.09 20.83 -14.63
CA CYS A 62 -48.64 20.97 -14.72
C CYS A 62 -48.12 22.03 -13.72
N GLU A 63 -46.86 21.89 -13.34
CA GLU A 63 -46.12 22.86 -12.54
C GLU A 63 -45.00 23.49 -13.36
N THR A 64 -44.63 24.72 -13.01
CA THR A 64 -43.54 25.43 -13.69
C THR A 64 -42.25 25.16 -12.93
N ILE A 65 -41.27 24.58 -13.63
CA ILE A 65 -39.92 24.33 -13.13
C ILE A 65 -39.01 25.35 -13.79
N GLU A 66 -38.38 26.21 -13.00
CA GLU A 66 -37.41 27.19 -13.47
C GLU A 66 -36.23 27.33 -12.52
N GLY A 67 -35.07 27.70 -13.06
CA GLY A 67 -33.87 27.85 -12.27
C GLY A 67 -32.67 28.30 -13.09
N ILE A 68 -31.55 28.46 -12.39
CA ILE A 68 -30.26 28.81 -12.96
C ILE A 68 -29.24 27.78 -12.49
N PHE A 69 -28.54 27.17 -13.44
CA PHE A 69 -27.40 26.30 -13.19
C PHE A 69 -26.11 27.11 -13.31
N ASN A 70 -25.39 27.28 -12.21
CA ASN A 70 -24.21 28.16 -12.10
C ASN A 70 -23.05 27.48 -11.35
N GLN A 71 -22.93 26.15 -11.44
CA GLN A 71 -21.82 25.43 -10.82
C GLN A 71 -20.51 25.71 -11.58
N SER A 72 -19.43 25.98 -10.84
CA SER A 72 -18.07 26.06 -11.40
C SER A 72 -17.63 24.66 -11.82
N LEU A 73 -17.40 24.47 -13.12
CA LEU A 73 -17.10 23.16 -13.70
C LEU A 73 -15.66 23.15 -14.23
N PRO A 74 -14.89 22.07 -14.00
CA PRO A 74 -13.58 21.92 -14.61
C PRO A 74 -13.71 21.84 -16.14
N GLU A 75 -12.74 22.41 -16.84
CA GLU A 75 -12.72 22.37 -18.32
C GLU A 75 -12.62 20.93 -18.84
N GLY A 76 -13.40 20.62 -19.87
CA GLY A 76 -13.29 19.34 -20.59
C GLY A 76 -14.29 18.28 -20.15
N GLY A 77 -15.57 18.45 -20.51
CA GLY A 77 -16.61 17.43 -20.29
C GLY A 77 -18.01 17.86 -20.70
N TYR A 78 -18.97 16.93 -20.60
CA TYR A 78 -20.40 17.24 -20.62
C TYR A 78 -20.94 17.17 -19.19
N GLU A 79 -21.67 18.19 -18.79
CA GLU A 79 -22.23 18.30 -17.45
C GLU A 79 -23.75 18.36 -17.48
N GLU A 80 -24.40 17.65 -16.55
CA GLU A 80 -25.86 17.59 -16.46
C GLU A 80 -26.44 18.87 -15.83
N VAL A 81 -27.29 19.56 -16.58
CA VAL A 81 -27.94 20.81 -16.15
C VAL A 81 -29.28 20.52 -15.46
N VAL A 82 -30.21 19.89 -16.18
CA VAL A 82 -31.57 19.62 -15.69
C VAL A 82 -32.23 18.49 -16.47
N TRP A 83 -33.13 17.77 -15.82
CA TRP A 83 -33.93 16.71 -16.44
C TRP A 83 -35.30 17.29 -16.82
N ILE A 84 -35.76 17.01 -18.04
CA ILE A 84 -37.07 17.42 -18.56
C ILE A 84 -37.95 16.17 -18.61
N PRO A 85 -38.90 16.00 -17.68
CA PRO A 85 -39.78 14.83 -17.64
C PRO A 85 -40.59 14.66 -18.94
N LYS A 86 -40.93 13.42 -19.26
CA LYS A 86 -41.94 13.11 -20.28
C LYS A 86 -43.23 13.90 -20.03
N GLY A 87 -43.79 14.48 -21.09
CA GLY A 87 -45.01 15.26 -21.10
C GLY A 87 -44.80 16.76 -20.84
N SER A 88 -43.55 17.21 -20.68
CA SER A 88 -43.24 18.63 -20.41
C SER A 88 -43.52 19.52 -21.62
N VAL A 89 -43.97 20.74 -21.37
CA VAL A 89 -44.33 21.76 -22.36
C VAL A 89 -43.64 23.09 -22.07
N HIS A 90 -43.64 24.01 -23.04
CA HIS A 90 -43.04 25.35 -22.94
C HIS A 90 -41.58 25.33 -22.42
N ILE A 91 -40.76 24.49 -23.02
CA ILE A 91 -39.34 24.34 -22.71
C ILE A 91 -38.56 25.52 -23.30
N ASP A 92 -37.83 26.23 -22.45
CA ASP A 92 -36.90 27.32 -22.78
C ASP A 92 -35.63 27.14 -21.95
N ILE A 93 -34.55 26.73 -22.60
CA ILE A 93 -33.23 26.57 -22.02
C ILE A 93 -32.30 27.57 -22.71
N ARG A 94 -31.59 28.38 -21.94
CA ARG A 94 -30.76 29.45 -22.50
C ARG A 94 -29.53 29.71 -21.65
N GLN A 95 -28.38 29.89 -22.29
CA GLN A 95 -27.20 30.41 -21.59
C GLN A 95 -27.44 31.84 -21.12
N LEU A 96 -26.84 32.24 -19.98
CA LEU A 96 -27.00 33.60 -19.46
C LEU A 96 -26.20 34.63 -20.25
N ASN A 97 -25.04 34.24 -20.79
CA ASN A 97 -24.12 35.08 -21.53
C ASN A 97 -23.66 34.37 -22.81
N LEU A 98 -23.10 35.14 -23.74
CA LEU A 98 -22.38 34.59 -24.89
C LEU A 98 -21.20 33.76 -24.38
N SER A 99 -21.11 32.52 -24.84
CA SER A 99 -20.11 31.57 -24.36
C SER A 99 -19.65 30.62 -25.47
N LEU A 100 -18.42 30.13 -25.35
CA LEU A 100 -17.89 29.03 -26.17
C LEU A 100 -18.47 27.66 -25.79
N ASN A 101 -19.18 27.57 -24.66
CA ASN A 101 -19.89 26.38 -24.22
C ASN A 101 -21.06 26.05 -25.15
N TYR A 102 -21.44 24.76 -25.23
CA TYR A 102 -22.54 24.30 -26.07
C TYR A 102 -23.61 23.59 -25.23
N LEU A 103 -24.86 23.99 -25.38
CA LEU A 103 -26.02 23.25 -24.87
C LEU A 103 -26.19 21.98 -25.69
N ALA A 104 -26.41 20.86 -25.01
CA ALA A 104 -26.63 19.57 -25.62
C ALA A 104 -27.88 18.91 -25.04
N LEU A 105 -28.51 18.05 -25.83
CA LEU A 105 -29.76 17.39 -25.44
C LEU A 105 -29.60 15.88 -25.62
N LYS A 106 -29.82 15.12 -24.55
CA LYS A 106 -29.64 13.68 -24.49
C LYS A 106 -30.93 12.98 -24.07
N ALA A 107 -31.13 11.74 -24.52
CA ALA A 107 -32.17 10.87 -23.96
C ALA A 107 -31.80 10.46 -22.52
N LYS A 108 -32.80 10.25 -21.65
CA LYS A 108 -32.56 9.60 -20.34
C LYS A 108 -32.10 8.15 -20.51
N GLU A 109 -32.75 7.40 -21.40
CA GLU A 109 -32.43 6.01 -21.68
C GLU A 109 -31.47 5.93 -22.87
N GLY A 110 -30.24 5.47 -22.61
CA GLY A 110 -29.19 5.31 -23.62
C GLY A 110 -28.01 6.29 -23.48
N SER A 111 -26.99 6.09 -24.31
CA SER A 111 -25.81 6.95 -24.41
C SER A 111 -25.93 8.02 -25.49
N ASP A 112 -27.02 8.02 -26.26
CA ASP A 112 -27.15 8.83 -27.46
C ASP A 112 -27.63 10.26 -27.17
N TYR A 113 -26.97 11.20 -27.83
CA TYR A 113 -27.32 12.61 -27.84
C TYR A 113 -28.17 12.91 -29.07
N TYR A 114 -29.20 13.72 -28.88
CA TYR A 114 -30.03 14.25 -29.95
C TYR A 114 -29.46 15.54 -30.56
N ILE A 115 -28.82 16.37 -29.73
CA ILE A 115 -28.21 17.65 -30.14
C ILE A 115 -26.86 17.79 -29.45
N ASN A 116 -25.84 18.19 -30.21
CA ASN A 116 -24.49 18.55 -29.77
C ASN A 116 -23.83 17.46 -28.91
N GLY A 117 -23.88 16.19 -29.32
CA GLY A 117 -23.21 15.09 -28.60
C GLY A 117 -21.88 14.61 -29.18
N ARG A 118 -21.52 15.11 -30.36
CA ARG A 118 -20.29 14.78 -31.07
C ARG A 118 -19.61 16.09 -31.48
N PHE A 119 -18.33 15.99 -31.85
CA PHE A 119 -17.59 17.12 -32.40
C PHE A 119 -17.36 16.90 -33.90
N PRO A 120 -17.60 17.90 -34.78
CA PRO A 120 -18.04 19.27 -34.49
C PRO A 120 -19.51 19.36 -34.01
N PRO A 121 -19.91 20.47 -33.35
CA PRO A 121 -21.28 20.70 -32.89
C PRO A 121 -22.27 20.77 -34.07
N ASP A 122 -23.54 20.46 -33.78
CA ASP A 122 -24.60 20.50 -34.78
C ASP A 122 -24.88 21.93 -35.25
N THR A 123 -25.37 22.07 -36.48
CA THR A 123 -25.78 23.36 -37.02
C THR A 123 -27.10 23.83 -36.39
N PRO A 124 -27.27 25.13 -36.06
CA PRO A 124 -28.53 25.67 -35.55
C PRO A 124 -29.71 25.41 -36.50
N GLN A 125 -30.68 24.60 -36.05
CA GLN A 125 -31.85 24.23 -36.85
C GLN A 125 -33.00 23.71 -35.97
N LYS A 126 -34.05 23.20 -36.62
CA LYS A 126 -35.19 22.55 -35.96
C LYS A 126 -35.00 21.04 -35.96
N PHE A 127 -35.08 20.42 -34.80
CA PHE A 127 -34.97 18.97 -34.62
C PHE A 127 -36.29 18.39 -34.14
N ASN A 128 -36.70 17.24 -34.69
CA ASN A 128 -37.86 16.50 -34.21
C ASN A 128 -37.39 15.47 -33.17
N ILE A 129 -37.58 15.78 -31.90
CA ILE A 129 -37.04 15.01 -30.76
C ILE A 129 -38.16 14.79 -29.76
N ALA A 130 -38.29 13.55 -29.29
CA ALA A 130 -39.27 13.14 -28.29
C ALA A 130 -40.70 13.65 -28.60
N GLY A 131 -41.13 13.57 -29.87
CA GLY A 131 -42.50 13.94 -30.29
C GLY A 131 -42.78 15.44 -30.38
N THR A 132 -41.79 16.30 -30.16
CA THR A 132 -41.90 17.76 -30.33
C THR A 132 -40.77 18.31 -31.18
N ILE A 133 -40.93 19.54 -31.67
CA ILE A 133 -39.90 20.25 -32.42
C ILE A 133 -39.08 21.11 -31.45
N PHE A 134 -37.79 20.81 -31.33
CA PHE A 134 -36.82 21.65 -30.66
C PHE A 134 -36.22 22.64 -31.65
N HIS A 135 -36.24 23.92 -31.29
CA HIS A 135 -35.58 25.00 -31.99
C HIS A 135 -34.23 25.24 -31.31
N TYR A 136 -33.16 24.78 -31.95
CA TYR A 136 -31.80 25.06 -31.50
C TYR A 136 -31.29 26.31 -32.21
N LYS A 137 -30.96 27.34 -31.43
CA LYS A 137 -30.54 28.65 -31.93
C LYS A 137 -29.22 29.04 -31.30
N ARG A 138 -28.30 29.55 -32.14
CA ARG A 138 -27.03 30.11 -31.70
C ARG A 138 -26.65 31.31 -32.57
N PRO A 139 -27.39 32.43 -32.44
CA PRO A 139 -27.08 33.67 -33.18
C PRO A 139 -25.78 34.32 -32.66
N GLN A 140 -25.21 35.26 -33.41
CA GLN A 140 -23.94 35.90 -33.02
C GLN A 140 -24.07 36.86 -31.83
N GLU A 141 -25.23 37.49 -31.65
CA GLU A 141 -25.45 38.54 -30.65
C GLU A 141 -26.31 38.10 -29.45
N GLU A 142 -26.87 36.89 -29.48
CA GLU A 142 -27.66 36.37 -28.36
C GLU A 142 -27.10 35.03 -27.86
N PRO A 143 -27.24 34.74 -26.55
CA PRO A 143 -26.84 33.46 -26.00
C PRO A 143 -27.56 32.28 -26.67
N GLU A 144 -26.89 31.14 -26.70
CA GLU A 144 -27.42 29.89 -27.24
C GLU A 144 -28.70 29.47 -26.50
N SER A 145 -29.67 28.95 -27.26
CA SER A 145 -30.95 28.47 -26.73
C SER A 145 -31.46 27.18 -27.36
N LEU A 146 -32.20 26.42 -26.54
CA LEU A 146 -33.01 25.26 -26.91
C LEU A 146 -34.44 25.50 -26.46
N GLU A 147 -35.35 25.67 -27.43
CA GLU A 147 -36.75 25.97 -27.17
C GLU A 147 -37.66 24.89 -27.77
N ALA A 148 -38.68 24.44 -27.04
CA ALA A 148 -39.70 23.54 -27.57
C ALA A 148 -41.06 23.78 -26.92
N LEU A 149 -42.14 23.68 -27.69
CA LEU A 149 -43.49 23.81 -27.13
C LEU A 149 -43.94 22.55 -26.36
N GLY A 150 -43.42 21.36 -26.69
CA GLY A 150 -43.88 20.09 -26.14
C GLY A 150 -45.28 19.70 -26.65
N PRO A 151 -45.95 18.69 -26.05
CA PRO A 151 -45.46 17.85 -24.96
C PRO A 151 -44.39 16.86 -25.42
N THR A 152 -43.42 16.56 -24.57
CA THR A 152 -42.42 15.51 -24.84
C THR A 152 -43.03 14.12 -24.64
N ASN A 153 -42.61 13.12 -25.42
CA ASN A 153 -43.04 11.73 -25.27
C ASN A 153 -42.04 10.85 -24.49
N ALA A 154 -40.88 11.41 -24.14
CA ALA A 154 -39.80 10.77 -23.38
C ALA A 154 -39.14 11.79 -22.42
N THR A 155 -38.44 11.29 -21.39
CA THR A 155 -37.64 12.12 -20.48
C THR A 155 -36.30 12.45 -21.11
N LEU A 156 -35.93 13.73 -21.06
CA LEU A 156 -34.72 14.27 -21.68
C LEU A 156 -33.78 14.81 -20.61
N VAL A 157 -32.48 14.84 -20.92
CA VAL A 157 -31.45 15.43 -20.06
C VAL A 157 -30.77 16.55 -20.83
N VAL A 158 -30.83 17.76 -20.26
CA VAL A 158 -30.08 18.91 -20.77
C VAL A 158 -28.66 18.80 -20.26
N MET A 159 -27.71 18.82 -21.18
CA MET A 159 -26.29 18.78 -20.94
C MET A 159 -25.66 20.12 -21.35
N VAL A 160 -24.49 20.44 -20.80
CA VAL A 160 -23.63 21.52 -21.29
C VAL A 160 -22.23 20.99 -21.54
N ALA A 161 -21.70 21.20 -22.74
CA ALA A 161 -20.32 20.87 -23.10
C ALA A 161 -19.41 22.03 -22.69
N VAL A 162 -18.58 21.80 -21.67
CA VAL A 162 -17.72 22.82 -21.06
C VAL A 162 -16.42 22.98 -21.85
N ARG A 163 -16.29 24.13 -22.51
CA ARG A 163 -15.12 24.62 -23.26
C ARG A 163 -14.40 25.75 -22.53
N GLU A 164 -15.11 26.48 -21.69
CA GLU A 164 -14.64 27.59 -20.87
C GLU A 164 -15.48 27.67 -19.59
N GLU A 165 -15.14 28.59 -18.69
CA GLU A 165 -15.90 28.81 -17.45
C GLU A 165 -17.39 29.09 -17.72
N LEU A 166 -18.27 28.29 -17.10
CA LEU A 166 -19.71 28.38 -17.29
C LEU A 166 -20.31 29.50 -16.43
N LEU A 167 -20.69 30.62 -17.05
CA LEU A 167 -21.36 31.75 -16.38
C LEU A 167 -22.82 31.47 -15.98
N GLY A 168 -23.41 30.43 -16.58
CA GLY A 168 -24.65 29.81 -16.13
C GLY A 168 -25.67 29.56 -17.23
N VAL A 169 -26.58 28.62 -16.96
CA VAL A 169 -27.68 28.22 -17.85
C VAL A 169 -29.01 28.42 -17.14
N ARG A 170 -29.88 29.25 -17.72
CA ARG A 170 -31.28 29.40 -17.32
C ARG A 170 -32.09 28.28 -17.95
N TYR A 171 -33.00 27.71 -17.18
CA TYR A 171 -33.99 26.77 -17.68
C TYR A 171 -35.37 27.13 -17.16
N LYS A 172 -36.39 26.92 -18.01
CA LYS A 172 -37.80 27.07 -17.67
C LYS A 172 -38.63 26.12 -18.50
N PHE A 173 -39.50 25.35 -17.87
CA PHE A 173 -40.47 24.49 -18.55
C PHE A 173 -41.65 24.17 -17.62
N ASN A 174 -42.75 23.71 -18.20
CA ASN A 174 -43.91 23.25 -17.44
C ASN A 174 -43.97 21.72 -17.49
N ALA A 175 -43.73 21.08 -16.35
CA ALA A 175 -43.73 19.62 -16.22
C ALA A 175 -45.13 19.12 -15.82
N PRO A 176 -45.62 18.01 -16.40
CA PRO A 176 -46.91 17.46 -16.01
C PRO A 176 -46.85 17.03 -14.54
N ILE A 177 -47.86 17.45 -13.77
CA ILE A 177 -48.01 16.97 -12.40
C ILE A 177 -48.49 15.53 -12.54
N ASN A 178 -47.58 14.60 -12.30
CA ASN A 178 -47.91 13.19 -12.30
C ASN A 178 -48.88 12.97 -11.12
N ARG A 179 -50.18 12.80 -11.41
CA ARG A 179 -51.23 12.56 -10.39
C ARG A 179 -51.05 11.24 -9.62
N VAL A 180 -49.91 10.57 -9.77
CA VAL A 180 -49.44 9.50 -8.89
C VAL A 180 -48.93 10.05 -7.56
N SER A 181 -48.53 11.32 -7.46
CA SER A 181 -48.23 12.02 -6.19
C SER A 181 -49.47 12.59 -5.49
N LEU A 182 -50.57 11.83 -5.46
CA LEU A 182 -51.74 12.14 -4.62
C LEU A 182 -51.40 12.02 -3.11
N GLY A 183 -50.31 11.34 -2.75
CA GLY A 183 -49.62 11.58 -1.49
C GLY A 183 -48.55 12.62 -1.75
N GLY A 184 -48.71 13.85 -1.26
CA GLY A 184 -47.79 14.96 -1.52
C GLY A 184 -46.40 14.76 -0.95
N TYR A 185 -45.65 13.78 -1.45
CA TYR A 185 -44.31 13.39 -1.06
C TYR A 185 -43.46 13.17 -2.31
N VAL A 186 -42.26 13.75 -2.34
CA VAL A 186 -41.36 13.76 -3.49
C VAL A 186 -39.92 13.54 -3.02
N TRP A 187 -39.11 12.88 -3.86
CA TRP A 187 -37.68 12.68 -3.61
C TRP A 187 -36.86 13.94 -3.90
N TYR A 188 -35.97 14.31 -2.99
CA TYR A 188 -35.07 15.44 -3.13
C TYR A 188 -33.61 15.05 -2.86
N HIS A 189 -32.69 15.74 -3.54
CA HIS A 189 -31.28 15.72 -3.14
C HIS A 189 -31.10 16.49 -1.83
N GLY A 190 -30.58 15.78 -0.83
CA GLY A 190 -30.19 16.30 0.47
C GLY A 190 -28.75 16.81 0.50
N PRO A 191 -28.22 17.07 1.71
CA PRO A 191 -26.83 17.46 1.89
C PRO A 191 -25.89 16.32 1.51
N TRP A 192 -24.64 16.67 1.23
CA TRP A 192 -23.57 15.71 1.03
C TRP A 192 -23.22 15.02 2.36
N THR A 193 -22.96 13.72 2.32
CA THR A 193 -22.46 12.98 3.48
C THR A 193 -21.09 13.52 3.92
N LYS A 194 -20.63 13.10 5.10
CA LYS A 194 -19.22 13.22 5.45
C LYS A 194 -18.37 12.47 4.42
N CYS A 195 -17.16 12.97 4.17
CA CYS A 195 -16.23 12.29 3.27
C CYS A 195 -15.84 10.94 3.88
N SER A 196 -15.78 9.90 3.05
CA SER A 196 -15.39 8.54 3.48
C SER A 196 -13.94 8.45 3.98
N ALA A 197 -13.08 9.37 3.53
CA ALA A 197 -11.70 9.50 3.99
C ALA A 197 -11.44 10.93 4.48
N ILE A 198 -10.54 11.10 5.44
CA ILE A 198 -10.12 12.43 5.92
C ILE A 198 -8.96 13.03 5.10
N CYS A 199 -8.27 12.20 4.32
CA CYS A 199 -7.13 12.54 3.47
C CYS A 199 -6.88 11.40 2.46
N ALA A 200 -5.96 11.61 1.52
CA ALA A 200 -5.54 10.68 0.48
C ALA A 200 -6.66 10.22 -0.48
N GLY A 201 -7.69 11.05 -0.64
CA GLY A 201 -8.81 10.81 -1.55
C GLY A 201 -9.92 9.97 -0.93
N GLY A 202 -11.13 10.53 -0.94
CA GLY A 202 -12.36 9.84 -0.56
C GLY A 202 -13.52 10.24 -1.47
N VAL A 203 -14.68 9.67 -1.19
CA VAL A 203 -15.94 9.95 -1.89
C VAL A 203 -16.98 10.46 -0.90
N GLN A 204 -17.77 11.45 -1.32
CA GLN A 204 -19.00 11.88 -0.67
C GLN A 204 -20.19 11.49 -1.54
N TRP A 205 -21.28 11.11 -0.88
CA TRP A 205 -22.55 10.80 -1.51
C TRP A 205 -23.55 11.91 -1.23
N GLN A 206 -24.34 12.28 -2.23
CA GLN A 206 -25.44 13.20 -2.02
C GLN A 206 -26.63 12.41 -1.50
N GLN A 207 -27.07 12.72 -0.28
CA GLN A 207 -28.19 12.01 0.32
C GLN A 207 -29.46 12.18 -0.51
N ILE A 208 -30.34 11.19 -0.49
CA ILE A 208 -31.68 11.27 -1.07
C ILE A 208 -32.66 11.30 0.09
N LEU A 209 -33.54 12.29 0.11
CA LEU A 209 -34.50 12.51 1.17
C LEU A 209 -35.91 12.51 0.58
N CYS A 210 -36.81 11.71 1.14
CA CYS A 210 -38.23 11.85 0.88
C CYS A 210 -38.76 13.07 1.64
N LYS A 211 -39.39 14.02 0.95
CA LYS A 211 -39.97 15.22 1.58
C LYS A 211 -41.43 15.41 1.22
N LYS A 212 -42.19 15.95 2.16
CA LYS A 212 -43.59 16.31 1.96
C LYS A 212 -43.70 17.65 1.22
N ASN A 213 -44.48 17.71 0.15
CA ASN A 213 -44.69 18.90 -0.68
C ASN A 213 -45.35 20.06 0.06
N SER A 214 -46.18 19.79 1.09
CA SER A 214 -46.92 20.85 1.78
C SER A 214 -46.05 21.75 2.65
N ASP A 215 -45.02 21.19 3.29
CA ASP A 215 -44.22 21.86 4.31
C ASP A 215 -42.70 21.66 4.14
N GLY A 216 -42.28 20.84 3.16
CA GLY A 216 -40.87 20.54 2.89
C GLY A 216 -40.20 19.65 3.94
N SER A 217 -40.96 19.09 4.89
CA SER A 217 -40.42 18.25 5.95
C SER A 217 -39.92 16.92 5.39
N THR A 218 -38.77 16.46 5.89
CA THR A 218 -38.23 15.14 5.58
C THR A 218 -39.06 14.08 6.29
N VAL A 219 -39.51 13.08 5.53
CA VAL A 219 -40.32 11.96 6.01
C VAL A 219 -39.61 10.63 5.70
N PRO A 220 -40.06 9.49 6.27
CA PRO A 220 -39.50 8.19 5.93
C PRO A 220 -39.58 7.89 4.43
N ASP A 221 -38.57 7.18 3.93
CA ASP A 221 -38.41 6.82 2.51
C ASP A 221 -39.65 6.13 1.92
N ASP A 222 -40.36 5.32 2.72
CA ASP A 222 -41.55 4.57 2.33
C ASP A 222 -42.74 5.45 1.91
N MET A 223 -42.73 6.73 2.29
CA MET A 223 -43.77 7.69 1.93
C MET A 223 -43.62 8.19 0.48
N CYS A 224 -42.44 8.02 -0.12
CA CYS A 224 -42.18 8.36 -1.51
C CYS A 224 -42.20 7.10 -2.38
N ASP A 225 -42.70 7.23 -3.61
CA ASP A 225 -42.75 6.12 -4.55
C ASP A 225 -41.33 5.68 -4.97
N GLY A 226 -40.97 4.45 -4.65
CA GLY A 226 -39.69 3.84 -5.02
C GLY A 226 -39.40 3.84 -6.52
N ASN A 227 -40.43 3.80 -7.38
CA ASN A 227 -40.27 3.87 -8.84
C ASN A 227 -39.80 5.25 -9.32
N THR A 228 -39.96 6.28 -8.48
CA THR A 228 -39.55 7.66 -8.77
C THR A 228 -38.27 8.07 -8.05
N LYS A 229 -37.60 7.14 -7.36
CA LYS A 229 -36.38 7.42 -6.60
C LYS A 229 -35.29 7.91 -7.55
N ILE A 230 -34.75 9.10 -7.24
CA ILE A 230 -33.66 9.73 -7.99
C ILE A 230 -32.34 8.97 -7.78
N LEU A 231 -31.37 9.16 -8.68
CA LEU A 231 -30.07 8.49 -8.57
C LEU A 231 -29.16 9.17 -7.54
N GLU A 232 -28.37 8.37 -6.83
CA GLU A 232 -27.35 8.88 -5.91
C GLU A 232 -26.21 9.52 -6.70
N LYS A 233 -25.86 10.77 -6.35
CA LYS A 233 -24.70 11.46 -6.92
C LYS A 233 -23.49 11.27 -6.01
N GLN A 234 -22.32 11.15 -6.61
CA GLN A 234 -21.05 11.04 -5.90
C GLN A 234 -20.06 12.10 -6.38
N ARG A 235 -19.15 12.51 -5.49
CA ARG A 235 -18.03 13.41 -5.83
C ARG A 235 -16.78 13.09 -5.03
N PRO A 236 -15.58 13.35 -5.60
CA PRO A 236 -14.33 13.22 -4.86
C PRO A 236 -14.21 14.29 -3.75
N CYS A 237 -13.54 13.93 -2.66
CA CYS A 237 -13.26 14.81 -1.52
C CYS A 237 -11.92 14.46 -0.87
N ASN A 238 -11.35 15.40 -0.11
CA ASN A 238 -10.12 15.20 0.68
C ASN A 238 -8.96 14.58 -0.10
N THR A 239 -8.68 15.11 -1.30
CA THR A 239 -7.66 14.61 -2.24
C THR A 239 -6.22 14.89 -1.80
N GLU A 240 -6.02 15.70 -0.77
CA GLU A 240 -4.69 16.00 -0.24
C GLU A 240 -4.07 14.80 0.47
N PRO A 241 -2.75 14.56 0.35
CA PRO A 241 -2.05 13.49 1.05
C PRO A 241 -2.25 13.54 2.57
N CYS A 242 -2.28 12.37 3.20
CA CYS A 242 -2.33 12.30 4.66
C CYS A 242 -1.05 12.85 5.31
N PRO A 243 -1.15 13.36 6.55
CA PRO A 243 0.03 13.68 7.35
C PRO A 243 0.96 12.45 7.49
N PRO A 244 2.30 12.63 7.46
CA PRO A 244 3.24 11.55 7.68
C PRO A 244 3.10 10.90 9.05
N GLU A 245 3.17 9.57 9.09
CA GLU A 245 3.09 8.76 10.30
C GLU A 245 4.12 7.63 10.29
N TRP A 246 4.46 7.15 11.49
CA TRP A 246 5.38 6.02 11.63
C TRP A 246 4.65 4.71 11.36
N ALA A 247 5.08 3.98 10.33
CA ALA A 247 4.75 2.57 10.18
C ALA A 247 5.70 1.74 11.02
N ILE A 248 5.15 1.05 12.01
CA ILE A 248 5.87 0.22 12.97
C ILE A 248 5.56 -1.25 12.66
N GLY A 249 6.57 -1.99 12.22
CA GLY A 249 6.46 -3.42 11.98
C GLY A 249 6.45 -4.25 13.26
N ALA A 250 6.17 -5.54 13.07
CA ALA A 250 6.32 -6.52 14.15
C ALA A 250 7.80 -6.66 14.56
N TRP A 251 7.99 -7.06 15.83
CA TRP A 251 9.32 -7.45 16.30
C TRP A 251 9.76 -8.76 15.64
N SER A 252 11.05 -8.85 15.33
CA SER A 252 11.71 -10.08 14.94
C SER A 252 11.76 -11.07 16.10
N GLU A 253 12.12 -12.30 15.78
CA GLU A 253 12.62 -13.24 16.78
C GLU A 253 13.84 -12.66 17.51
N CYS A 254 14.07 -13.14 18.73
CA CYS A 254 15.21 -12.72 19.54
C CYS A 254 16.51 -13.17 18.84
N SER A 255 17.54 -12.32 18.80
CA SER A 255 18.83 -12.64 18.16
C SER A 255 19.55 -13.84 18.80
N ARG A 256 19.18 -14.22 20.01
CA ARG A 256 19.64 -15.43 20.70
C ARG A 256 18.42 -16.22 21.18
N SER A 257 18.47 -17.54 21.04
CA SER A 257 17.45 -18.45 21.58
C SER A 257 17.55 -18.66 23.09
N CYS A 258 18.67 -18.24 23.69
CA CYS A 258 18.93 -18.35 25.11
C CYS A 258 19.80 -17.17 25.60
N ASN A 259 19.73 -16.87 26.91
CA ASN A 259 20.28 -15.67 27.57
C ASN A 259 19.66 -14.34 27.08
N SER A 260 20.41 -13.24 27.21
CA SER A 260 19.98 -11.91 26.76
C SER A 260 20.31 -11.72 25.28
N GLY A 261 19.30 -11.38 24.48
CA GLY A 261 19.43 -11.01 23.08
C GLY A 261 18.78 -9.65 22.80
N VAL A 262 18.67 -9.32 21.52
CA VAL A 262 17.98 -8.13 21.03
C VAL A 262 17.05 -8.55 19.91
N ARG A 263 15.83 -8.03 19.90
CA ARG A 263 14.89 -8.13 18.78
C ARG A 263 14.81 -6.80 18.04
N THR A 264 14.60 -6.87 16.74
CA THR A 264 14.58 -5.70 15.85
C THR A 264 13.20 -5.55 15.21
N ARG A 265 12.80 -4.34 14.83
CA ARG A 265 11.57 -4.10 14.06
C ARG A 265 11.78 -3.03 13.00
N SER A 266 10.95 -3.03 11.96
CA SER A 266 10.93 -1.93 11.01
C SER A 266 10.21 -0.70 11.60
N VAL A 267 10.81 0.47 11.41
CA VAL A 267 10.21 1.77 11.77
C VAL A 267 10.49 2.71 10.60
N ILE A 268 9.48 2.92 9.76
CA ILE A 268 9.59 3.67 8.50
C ILE A 268 8.62 4.85 8.54
N CYS A 269 9.10 6.04 8.18
CA CYS A 269 8.22 7.19 8.00
C CYS A 269 7.49 7.07 6.67
N GLN A 270 6.15 7.09 6.70
CA GLN A 270 5.36 6.98 5.48
C GLN A 270 4.12 7.88 5.52
N ARG A 271 3.56 8.16 4.34
CA ARG A 271 2.25 8.81 4.21
C ARG A 271 1.43 8.17 3.11
N ARG A 272 0.11 8.22 3.24
CA ARG A 272 -0.83 7.88 2.17
C ARG A 272 -0.98 9.07 1.22
N VAL A 273 -0.75 8.84 -0.07
CA VAL A 273 -0.85 9.86 -1.13
C VAL A 273 -2.16 9.72 -1.91
N SER A 274 -2.62 8.47 -2.09
CA SER A 274 -3.91 8.15 -2.69
C SER A 274 -4.51 6.90 -1.99
N PRO A 275 -5.72 6.44 -2.35
CA PRO A 275 -6.33 5.28 -1.71
C PRO A 275 -5.53 3.98 -1.90
N THR A 276 -4.67 3.94 -2.91
CA THR A 276 -3.87 2.76 -3.29
C THR A 276 -2.37 2.97 -3.17
N GLU A 277 -1.92 4.19 -2.84
CA GLU A 277 -0.51 4.55 -2.86
C GLU A 277 -0.02 5.07 -1.49
N GLU A 278 0.96 4.36 -0.96
CA GLU A 278 1.75 4.76 0.20
C GLU A 278 3.16 5.11 -0.24
N LYS A 279 3.67 6.21 0.32
CA LYS A 279 5.00 6.73 -0.01
C LYS A 279 5.86 6.78 1.25
N SER A 280 7.03 6.13 1.18
CA SER A 280 8.09 6.27 2.18
C SER A 280 8.71 7.67 2.09
N LEU A 281 9.00 8.24 3.25
CA LEU A 281 9.53 9.58 3.44
C LEU A 281 10.77 9.55 4.34
N ASP A 282 11.44 10.69 4.43
CA ASP A 282 12.52 10.90 5.38
C ASP A 282 12.01 11.04 6.82
N ASP A 283 12.77 10.51 7.77
CA ASP A 283 12.41 10.41 9.19
C ASP A 283 12.02 11.75 9.85
N TYR A 284 12.62 12.87 9.42
CA TYR A 284 12.38 14.18 10.01
C TYR A 284 10.97 14.73 9.72
N LEU A 285 10.28 14.17 8.72
CA LEU A 285 8.92 14.55 8.35
C LEU A 285 7.86 13.89 9.27
N CYS A 286 8.23 12.83 9.99
CA CYS A 286 7.35 12.16 10.95
C CYS A 286 7.47 12.75 12.37
N PRO A 287 6.42 12.60 13.20
CA PRO A 287 6.42 13.12 14.58
C PRO A 287 7.59 12.57 15.40
N GLN A 288 8.32 13.46 16.08
CA GLN A 288 9.42 13.05 16.95
C GLN A 288 8.93 12.75 18.38
N PRO A 289 9.55 11.80 19.09
CA PRO A 289 10.74 11.02 18.72
C PRO A 289 10.46 9.80 17.82
N ARG A 290 11.46 9.39 17.02
CA ARG A 290 11.41 8.14 16.26
C ARG A 290 11.24 6.93 17.21
N PRO A 291 10.26 6.04 16.96
CA PRO A 291 10.10 4.81 17.74
C PRO A 291 11.36 3.94 17.74
N SER A 292 11.63 3.26 18.86
CA SER A 292 12.78 2.37 18.99
C SER A 292 12.72 1.22 17.98
N MET A 293 13.83 0.94 17.30
CA MET A 293 13.95 -0.20 16.38
C MET A 293 14.62 -1.42 17.01
N LEU A 294 15.13 -1.28 18.23
CA LEU A 294 15.82 -2.31 19.00
C LEU A 294 15.17 -2.44 20.38
N GLU A 295 14.97 -3.68 20.84
CA GLU A 295 14.50 -3.96 22.18
C GLU A 295 15.21 -5.19 22.77
N PRO A 296 15.65 -5.12 24.05
CA PRO A 296 16.24 -6.28 24.71
C PRO A 296 15.18 -7.37 24.94
N CYS A 297 15.55 -8.61 24.62
CA CYS A 297 14.74 -9.80 24.89
C CYS A 297 15.50 -10.71 25.86
N LYS A 298 14.83 -11.17 26.92
CA LYS A 298 15.38 -12.11 27.88
C LYS A 298 14.79 -13.48 27.60
N THR A 299 15.66 -14.42 27.23
CA THR A 299 15.33 -15.84 27.08
C THR A 299 15.97 -16.65 28.20
N ASP A 300 15.57 -17.91 28.33
CA ASP A 300 16.11 -18.83 29.34
C ASP A 300 17.62 -19.00 29.19
N ALA A 301 18.30 -19.36 30.27
CA ALA A 301 19.74 -19.57 30.24
C ALA A 301 20.11 -20.65 29.22
N CYS A 302 21.19 -20.43 28.45
CA CYS A 302 21.64 -21.43 27.48
C CYS A 302 21.98 -22.75 28.18
N PRO A 303 21.61 -23.90 27.58
CA PRO A 303 22.03 -25.18 28.11
C PRO A 303 23.56 -25.25 28.13
N PRO A 304 24.14 -25.93 29.12
CA PRO A 304 25.59 -26.08 29.22
C PRO A 304 26.11 -27.06 28.17
N GLU A 305 27.30 -26.78 27.64
CA GLU A 305 27.92 -27.56 26.58
C GLU A 305 29.33 -28.04 26.96
N TRP A 306 29.77 -29.12 26.30
CA TRP A 306 31.12 -29.63 26.46
C TRP A 306 32.13 -28.79 25.68
N VAL A 307 33.07 -28.20 26.39
CA VAL A 307 34.23 -27.52 25.81
C VAL A 307 35.45 -28.41 25.96
N ALA A 308 36.03 -28.83 24.83
CA ALA A 308 37.25 -29.61 24.79
C ALA A 308 38.45 -28.68 24.58
N LEU A 309 39.39 -28.70 25.51
CA LEU A 309 40.65 -27.96 25.41
C LEU A 309 41.60 -28.64 24.42
N ASP A 310 42.71 -27.97 24.14
CA ASP A 310 43.76 -28.50 23.28
C ASP A 310 44.33 -29.82 23.78
N TRP A 311 44.77 -30.64 22.82
CA TRP A 311 45.45 -31.90 23.10
C TRP A 311 46.85 -31.65 23.67
N SER A 312 47.22 -32.44 24.67
CA SER A 312 48.59 -32.55 25.15
C SER A 312 49.53 -33.04 24.05
N GLU A 313 50.82 -32.90 24.29
CA GLU A 313 51.83 -33.62 23.53
C GLU A 313 51.64 -35.15 23.66
N CYS A 314 52.15 -35.89 22.68
CA CYS A 314 52.08 -37.35 22.66
C CYS A 314 53.09 -37.91 23.67
N THR A 315 52.65 -38.81 24.53
CA THR A 315 53.52 -39.51 25.49
C THR A 315 53.50 -41.03 25.25
N PRO A 316 54.67 -41.70 25.14
CA PRO A 316 56.02 -41.12 25.08
C PRO A 316 56.25 -40.28 23.80
N SER A 317 57.30 -39.43 23.80
CA SER A 317 57.63 -38.51 22.70
C SER A 317 58.19 -39.20 21.44
N CYS A 318 58.12 -40.53 21.38
CA CYS A 318 58.49 -41.38 20.26
C CYS A 318 57.64 -42.66 20.29
N GLY A 319 57.49 -43.34 19.16
CA GLY A 319 56.73 -44.59 19.08
C GLY A 319 55.22 -44.41 19.30
N PRO A 320 54.49 -45.50 19.62
CA PRO A 320 53.07 -45.45 19.92
C PRO A 320 52.81 -44.88 21.31
N GLY A 321 51.85 -43.97 21.42
CA GLY A 321 51.50 -43.27 22.66
C GLY A 321 50.08 -42.71 22.64
N PHE A 322 49.81 -41.83 23.60
CA PHE A 322 48.53 -41.13 23.72
C PHE A 322 48.71 -39.62 23.91
N ARG A 323 47.75 -38.86 23.37
CA ARG A 323 47.51 -37.46 23.72
C ARG A 323 46.28 -37.41 24.61
N HIS A 324 46.29 -36.54 25.60
CA HIS A 324 45.19 -36.31 26.52
C HIS A 324 44.69 -34.89 26.37
N ARG A 325 43.39 -34.66 26.57
CA ARG A 325 42.84 -33.30 26.66
C ARG A 325 41.88 -33.21 27.82
N VAL A 326 41.74 -31.99 28.34
CA VAL A 326 40.74 -31.70 29.36
C VAL A 326 39.43 -31.34 28.66
N VAL A 327 38.32 -31.88 29.18
CA VAL A 327 36.97 -31.58 28.71
C VAL A 327 36.18 -31.03 29.89
N GLN A 328 35.65 -29.82 29.74
CA GLN A 328 34.93 -29.07 30.78
C GLN A 328 33.48 -28.84 30.35
N CYS A 329 32.54 -28.90 31.28
CA CYS A 329 31.16 -28.49 31.04
C CYS A 329 31.06 -26.99 31.34
N LYS A 330 30.67 -26.17 30.36
CA LYS A 330 30.60 -24.69 30.51
C LYS A 330 29.26 -24.15 30.02
N ILE A 331 28.79 -23.03 30.59
CA ILE A 331 27.69 -22.24 30.04
C ILE A 331 28.26 -21.18 29.09
N SER A 332 27.63 -21.02 27.93
CA SER A 332 28.08 -20.18 26.80
C SER A 332 28.44 -18.71 27.11
N ASN A 333 28.15 -18.18 28.31
CA ASN A 333 28.28 -16.75 28.62
C ASN A 333 29.25 -16.41 29.75
N GLU A 334 29.91 -17.39 30.39
CA GLU A 334 30.89 -17.13 31.46
C GLU A 334 31.99 -18.21 31.47
N ASP A 335 33.18 -17.88 31.97
CA ASP A 335 34.26 -18.85 32.26
C ASP A 335 33.95 -19.77 33.46
N THR A 336 32.67 -19.91 33.79
CA THR A 336 32.17 -20.74 34.88
C THR A 336 32.13 -22.19 34.45
N THR A 337 32.97 -23.01 35.09
CA THR A 337 32.98 -24.47 34.88
C THR A 337 31.92 -25.12 35.77
N LEU A 338 31.06 -25.93 35.17
CA LEU A 338 30.00 -26.66 35.84
C LEU A 338 30.37 -28.13 36.12
N PRO A 339 29.65 -28.79 37.04
CA PRO A 339 29.78 -30.22 37.25
C PRO A 339 29.44 -31.03 35.99
N TYR A 340 30.11 -32.17 35.80
CA TYR A 340 29.96 -33.04 34.62
C TYR A 340 28.51 -33.52 34.38
N SER A 341 27.68 -33.58 35.41
CA SER A 341 26.28 -34.02 35.34
C SER A 341 25.36 -33.05 34.59
N HIS A 342 25.76 -31.80 34.44
CA HIS A 342 24.97 -30.78 33.77
C HIS A 342 25.04 -30.87 32.24
N CYS A 343 26.10 -31.50 31.71
CA CYS A 343 26.25 -31.77 30.29
C CYS A 343 25.91 -33.24 29.98
N GLY A 344 25.29 -33.50 28.83
CA GLY A 344 24.88 -34.85 28.43
C GLY A 344 26.07 -35.80 28.30
N ALA A 345 26.02 -36.96 28.96
CA ALA A 345 27.14 -37.92 28.96
C ALA A 345 27.46 -38.47 27.56
N ASN A 346 26.44 -38.56 26.68
CA ASN A 346 26.58 -39.08 25.31
C ASN A 346 27.36 -38.12 24.41
N ASP A 347 27.26 -36.82 24.64
CA ASP A 347 27.89 -35.78 23.81
C ASP A 347 29.31 -35.46 24.28
N LYS A 348 29.81 -36.14 25.32
CA LYS A 348 31.11 -35.89 25.92
C LYS A 348 32.24 -36.22 24.94
N PRO A 349 33.06 -35.24 24.53
CA PRO A 349 34.20 -35.47 23.66
C PRO A 349 35.23 -36.42 24.28
N ALA A 350 35.92 -37.21 23.45
CA ALA A 350 36.98 -38.11 23.91
C ALA A 350 38.09 -37.36 24.64
N THR A 351 38.54 -37.85 25.79
CA THR A 351 39.62 -37.24 26.60
C THR A 351 41.00 -37.79 26.28
N SER A 352 41.07 -38.86 25.48
CA SER A 352 42.32 -39.50 25.07
C SER A 352 42.27 -39.90 23.61
N MET A 353 43.39 -39.71 22.89
CA MET A 353 43.54 -40.05 21.49
C MET A 353 44.89 -40.74 21.26
N ARG A 354 44.90 -41.80 20.46
CA ARG A 354 46.14 -42.52 20.09
C ARG A 354 46.99 -41.67 19.17
N CYS A 355 48.31 -41.70 19.36
CA CYS A 355 49.29 -41.07 18.50
C CYS A 355 50.44 -42.03 18.22
N THR A 356 51.05 -41.92 17.04
CA THR A 356 52.22 -42.70 16.66
C THR A 356 53.27 -41.74 16.12
N LEU A 357 54.36 -41.57 16.86
CA LEU A 357 55.50 -40.74 16.48
C LEU A 357 56.60 -41.58 15.84
N GLN A 358 57.71 -40.94 15.49
CA GLN A 358 58.90 -41.62 14.97
C GLN A 358 59.39 -42.69 15.94
N ARG A 359 60.06 -43.73 15.43
CA ARG A 359 60.57 -44.83 16.25
C ARG A 359 61.48 -44.30 17.36
N CYS A 360 61.35 -44.88 18.55
CA CYS A 360 62.21 -44.51 19.67
C CYS A 360 63.67 -44.86 19.39
N PRO A 361 64.63 -44.05 19.87
CA PRO A 361 66.03 -44.41 19.79
C PRO A 361 66.29 -45.77 20.47
N PRO A 362 67.18 -46.61 19.91
CA PRO A 362 67.50 -47.90 20.50
C PRO A 362 68.19 -47.74 21.86
N ALA A 363 68.12 -48.79 22.68
CA ALA A 363 68.87 -48.83 23.93
C ALA A 363 70.39 -48.75 23.67
N ARG A 364 71.11 -48.09 24.57
CA ARG A 364 72.57 -47.92 24.46
C ARG A 364 73.27 -48.23 25.77
N TRP A 365 74.49 -48.71 25.66
CA TRP A 365 75.37 -48.87 26.81
C TRP A 365 75.76 -47.48 27.35
N VAL A 366 75.53 -47.27 28.64
CA VAL A 366 75.94 -46.08 29.38
C VAL A 366 76.95 -46.52 30.43
N THR A 367 78.07 -45.80 30.49
CA THR A 367 79.16 -46.08 31.43
C THR A 367 79.25 -44.98 32.46
N GLY A 368 79.42 -45.33 33.74
CA GLY A 368 79.80 -44.36 34.77
C GLY A 368 81.28 -44.01 34.72
N GLU A 369 81.67 -43.08 35.60
CA GLU A 369 83.08 -42.76 35.87
C GLU A 369 83.84 -43.99 36.35
N TRP A 370 85.15 -44.03 36.07
CA TRP A 370 86.02 -45.03 36.65
C TRP A 370 86.20 -44.80 38.14
N GLY A 371 86.05 -45.86 38.94
CA GLY A 371 86.43 -45.84 40.35
C GLY A 371 87.94 -45.78 40.55
N GLU A 372 88.36 -45.56 41.80
CA GLU A 372 89.78 -45.52 42.16
C GLU A 372 90.49 -46.84 41.81
N CYS A 373 91.79 -46.73 41.52
CA CYS A 373 92.61 -47.90 41.24
C CYS A 373 92.67 -48.81 42.47
N SER A 374 92.40 -50.10 42.31
CA SER A 374 92.39 -51.05 43.42
C SER A 374 93.74 -51.20 44.15
N ALA A 375 94.83 -50.74 43.54
CA ALA A 375 96.17 -50.79 44.11
C ALA A 375 96.65 -49.38 44.48
N ASN A 376 97.10 -49.18 45.71
CA ASN A 376 97.65 -47.89 46.16
C ASN A 376 99.03 -47.60 45.58
N CYS A 377 99.73 -48.62 45.06
CA CYS A 377 101.02 -48.51 44.40
C CYS A 377 101.21 -49.71 43.44
N GLY A 378 101.79 -49.48 42.26
CA GLY A 378 101.98 -50.51 41.23
C GLY A 378 100.72 -50.77 40.38
N LEU A 379 100.62 -51.95 39.77
CA LEU A 379 99.52 -52.34 38.88
C LEU A 379 98.25 -52.70 39.68
N GLY A 380 97.12 -52.14 39.26
CA GLY A 380 95.79 -52.43 39.81
C GLY A 380 94.70 -52.46 38.74
N GLN A 381 93.45 -52.53 39.19
CA GLN A 381 92.27 -52.49 38.32
C GLN A 381 91.30 -51.41 38.81
N GLN A 382 90.77 -50.62 37.89
CA GLN A 382 89.66 -49.69 38.12
C GLN A 382 88.37 -50.32 37.60
N ARG A 383 87.25 -50.12 38.32
CA ARG A 383 85.92 -50.61 37.96
C ARG A 383 85.00 -49.44 37.65
N ARG A 384 84.16 -49.56 36.62
CA ARG A 384 83.07 -48.61 36.33
C ARG A 384 81.73 -49.33 36.21
N SER A 385 80.64 -48.59 36.39
CA SER A 385 79.31 -49.09 36.06
C SER A 385 79.13 -49.16 34.54
N VAL A 386 78.55 -50.26 34.05
CA VAL A 386 78.17 -50.43 32.65
C VAL A 386 76.75 -50.96 32.63
N GLN A 387 75.80 -50.10 32.25
CA GLN A 387 74.37 -50.42 32.25
C GLN A 387 73.82 -50.23 30.83
N CYS A 388 72.98 -51.16 30.40
CA CYS A 388 72.19 -50.96 29.19
C CYS A 388 70.96 -50.15 29.57
N LEU A 389 70.84 -48.94 29.03
CA LEU A 389 69.72 -48.05 29.30
C LEU A 389 68.95 -47.77 28.02
N SER A 390 67.62 -47.75 28.13
CA SER A 390 66.71 -47.27 27.09
C SER A 390 66.89 -45.77 26.85
N HIS A 391 66.24 -45.24 25.80
CA HIS A 391 66.27 -43.81 25.49
C HIS A 391 65.70 -42.91 26.60
N ILE A 392 64.90 -43.46 27.52
CA ILE A 392 64.37 -42.78 28.72
C ILE A 392 65.20 -43.03 29.99
N GLY A 393 66.37 -43.68 29.88
CA GLY A 393 67.27 -43.94 31.01
C GLY A 393 66.87 -45.11 31.91
N GLN A 394 65.85 -45.89 31.55
CA GLN A 394 65.47 -47.10 32.29
C GLN A 394 66.33 -48.30 31.89
N PRO A 395 66.62 -49.25 32.80
CA PRO A 395 67.34 -50.49 32.47
C PRO A 395 66.69 -51.24 31.30
N SER A 396 67.48 -51.64 30.32
CA SER A 396 67.03 -52.40 29.14
C SER A 396 67.92 -53.60 28.90
N SER A 397 67.40 -54.59 28.16
CA SER A 397 68.14 -55.75 27.64
C SER A 397 68.32 -55.70 26.12
N GLU A 398 67.98 -54.59 25.47
CA GLU A 398 67.99 -54.45 24.01
C GLU A 398 69.34 -53.99 23.44
N CYS A 399 70.34 -53.75 24.28
CA CYS A 399 71.67 -53.37 23.81
C CYS A 399 72.43 -54.58 23.24
N THR A 400 73.12 -54.39 22.12
CA THR A 400 73.96 -55.43 21.54
C THR A 400 75.16 -55.74 22.44
N ASP A 401 75.32 -57.01 22.84
CA ASP A 401 76.38 -57.45 23.76
C ASP A 401 77.80 -57.23 23.21
N THR A 402 78.00 -57.32 21.89
CA THR A 402 79.30 -57.10 21.25
C THR A 402 79.81 -55.65 21.40
N LEU A 403 78.90 -54.70 21.62
CA LEU A 403 79.22 -53.29 21.83
C LEU A 403 79.36 -52.95 23.32
N ARG A 404 79.29 -53.93 24.23
CA ARG A 404 79.37 -53.70 25.67
C ARG A 404 80.77 -53.21 26.05
N PRO A 405 80.90 -51.98 26.59
CA PRO A 405 82.19 -51.45 27.01
C PRO A 405 82.79 -52.25 28.18
N SER A 406 84.12 -52.27 28.30
CA SER A 406 84.79 -52.94 29.42
C SER A 406 84.38 -52.32 30.76
N ALA A 407 84.00 -53.16 31.72
CA ALA A 407 83.68 -52.73 33.09
C ALA A 407 84.92 -52.61 33.98
N MET A 408 86.07 -53.14 33.53
CA MET A 408 87.35 -53.12 34.22
C MET A 408 88.45 -52.65 33.27
N LEU A 409 89.37 -51.83 33.78
CA LEU A 409 90.54 -51.37 33.06
C LEU A 409 91.75 -51.44 33.98
N GLN A 410 92.92 -51.76 33.42
CA GLN A 410 94.17 -51.78 34.18
C GLN A 410 94.65 -50.35 34.45
N CYS A 411 95.13 -50.11 35.67
CA CYS A 411 95.67 -48.83 36.11
C CYS A 411 97.02 -49.05 36.79
N GLU A 412 97.84 -48.00 36.85
CA GLU A 412 99.14 -48.04 37.51
C GLU A 412 99.33 -46.79 38.36
N ASN A 413 99.52 -46.99 39.67
CA ASN A 413 99.79 -45.91 40.62
C ASN A 413 101.30 -45.83 40.91
N LYS A 414 101.88 -44.63 40.82
CA LYS A 414 103.30 -44.41 41.11
C LYS A 414 103.59 -44.68 42.59
N CYS A 415 104.59 -45.53 42.85
CA CYS A 415 105.05 -45.84 44.21
C CYS A 415 106.01 -44.75 44.70
N ILE A 416 105.75 -44.11 45.84
CA ILE A 416 106.73 -43.23 46.50
C ILE A 416 107.47 -44.08 47.53
N ALA A 417 108.79 -44.21 47.38
CA ALA A 417 109.65 -44.78 48.43
C ALA A 417 109.65 -43.83 49.62
N GLY A 418 109.21 -44.31 50.79
CA GLY A 418 109.09 -43.52 52.00
C GLY A 418 110.44 -43.01 52.54
N PRO A 419 110.45 -41.86 53.23
CA PRO A 419 111.65 -41.24 53.79
C PRO A 419 112.11 -41.94 55.08
N SER A 420 113.42 -42.06 55.24
CA SER A 420 114.10 -42.51 56.47
C SER A 420 114.02 -41.44 57.56
N ASP A 421 113.59 -41.86 58.76
CA ASP A 421 113.93 -41.39 60.12
C ASP A 421 114.46 -39.95 60.26
N SER A 422 113.66 -39.03 60.82
CA SER A 422 113.64 -38.67 62.27
C SER A 422 114.34 -37.32 62.50
N PRO A 423 114.13 -36.62 63.63
CA PRO A 423 112.95 -35.79 63.91
C PRO A 423 113.36 -34.35 64.28
N ASP A 424 112.49 -33.36 64.13
CA ASP A 424 112.32 -32.25 65.10
C ASP A 424 111.47 -31.11 64.53
N GLY A 425 110.70 -30.46 65.42
CA GLY A 425 110.21 -29.11 65.18
C GLY A 425 108.70 -28.96 64.94
N LYS A 426 107.90 -29.20 65.98
CA LYS A 426 106.59 -28.55 66.13
C LYS A 426 106.80 -27.02 66.15
N VAL A 427 106.14 -26.25 65.28
CA VAL A 427 105.61 -24.90 65.60
C VAL A 427 104.44 -24.52 64.66
N TYR A 428 103.24 -24.60 65.23
CA TYR A 428 102.16 -23.59 65.25
C TYR A 428 101.76 -22.72 64.03
N LEU A 429 100.44 -22.79 63.79
CA LEU A 429 99.47 -21.69 63.59
C LEU A 429 99.18 -21.12 62.18
N PHE A 430 97.90 -21.24 61.79
CA PHE A 430 96.91 -20.17 61.52
C PHE A 430 96.01 -20.53 60.34
N SER A 431 94.72 -20.79 60.63
CA SER A 431 93.64 -20.40 59.72
C SER A 431 93.65 -18.87 59.57
N PRO A 432 93.16 -18.33 58.44
CA PRO A 432 91.76 -17.91 58.46
C PRO A 432 91.00 -18.07 57.13
N ASN A 433 89.68 -18.19 57.29
CA ASN A 433 88.57 -17.89 56.38
C ASN A 433 88.91 -17.04 55.13
N ARG A 434 88.41 -17.43 53.96
CA ARG A 434 87.18 -16.88 53.35
C ARG A 434 86.81 -17.65 52.08
#